data_AF-A0A945VBE0-F1
#
_entry.id   AF-A0A945VBE0-F1
#
_cell.length_a   1.000
_cell.length_b   1.000
_cell.length_c   1.000
_cell.angle_alpha   90.00
_cell.angle_beta   90.00
_cell.angle_gamma   90.00
#
_symmetry.space_group_name_H-M   'P 1'
#
loop_
_entity.id
_entity.type
_entity.pdbx_description
1 polymer ?
#
loop_
_entity_poly.entity_id
_entity_poly.type
_entity_poly.pdbx_seq_one_letter_code
_entity_poly.pdbx_strand_id
1 'polypeptide(L)' 'SREEVLEAHRLAGDIDYILKVRVRNAKAYDEFYQALISEVKIFNVTALLSMEEIKSTQRLSV' A
#
# COMPACT_ATOMS: atom_id res chain seq x y z
N SER A 1 -10.95 -1.37 9.57
CA SER A 1 -9.49 -1.23 9.46
C SER A 1 -8.99 -2.44 8.68
N ARG A 2 -8.34 -2.25 7.53
CA ARG A 2 -7.70 -3.36 6.79
C ARG A 2 -6.34 -3.60 7.43
N GLU A 3 -6.11 -4.79 8.00
CA GLU A 3 -4.87 -5.11 8.73
C GLU A 3 -3.64 -5.18 7.80
N GLU A 4 -3.88 -5.40 6.51
CA GLU A 4 -2.86 -5.49 5.47
C GLU A 4 -2.22 -4.13 5.17
N VAL A 5 -2.93 -3.02 5.45
CA VAL A 5 -2.44 -1.66 5.20
C VAL A 5 -1.63 -1.20 6.42
N LEU A 6 -0.31 -1.21 6.29
CA LEU A 6 0.60 -0.76 7.35
C LEU A 6 0.65 0.77 7.42
N GLU A 7 0.63 1.42 6.27
CA GLU A 7 0.69 2.88 6.18
C GLU A 7 -0.19 3.35 5.02
N ALA A 8 -0.87 4.47 5.22
CA ALA A 8 -1.63 5.17 4.19
C ALA A 8 -1.36 6.67 4.32
N HIS A 9 -0.81 7.26 3.27
CA HIS A 9 -0.46 8.67 3.25
C HIS A 9 -1.18 9.36 2.10
N ARG A 10 -1.73 10.55 2.37
CA ARG A 10 -2.17 11.47 1.32
C ARG A 10 -1.00 12.35 0.97
N LEU A 11 -0.64 12.37 -0.31
CA LEU A 11 0.49 13.15 -0.81
C LEU A 11 -0.01 14.45 -1.44
N ALA A 12 0.88 15.43 -1.52
CA ALA A 12 0.70 16.59 -2.39
C ALA A 12 1.57 16.36 -3.63
N GLY A 13 0.96 16.13 -4.79
CA GLY A 13 1.67 15.82 -6.05
C GLY A 13 0.78 15.13 -7.07
N ASP A 14 1.39 14.47 -8.07
CA ASP A 14 0.68 13.76 -9.16
C ASP A 14 -0.06 12.49 -8.70
N ILE A 15 0.36 11.93 -7.56
CA ILE A 15 -0.27 10.79 -6.91
C ILE A 15 -0.95 11.30 -5.64
N ASP A 16 -2.26 11.14 -5.54
CA ASP A 16 -3.02 11.60 -4.38
C ASP A 16 -2.75 10.78 -3.12
N TYR A 17 -2.56 9.46 -3.29
CA TYR A 17 -2.46 8.51 -2.18
C TYR A 17 -1.38 7.46 -2.42
N ILE A 18 -0.63 7.14 -1.37
CA ILE A 18 0.26 5.99 -1.34
C ILE A 18 -0.08 5.08 -0.16
N LEU A 19 -0.14 3.78 -0.43
CA LEU A 19 -0.42 2.76 0.56
C LEU A 19 0.75 1.79 0.65
N LYS A 20 1.25 1.55 1.86
CA LYS A 20 2.19 0.46 2.15
C LYS A 20 1.40 -0.73 2.65
N VAL A 21 1.35 -1.79 1.84
CA VAL A 21 0.56 -2.99 2.11
C VAL A 21 1.48 -4.18 2.32
N ARG A 22 1.24 -4.99 3.35
CA ARG A 22 1.95 -6.24 3.61
C ARG A 22 0.96 -7.40 3.61
N VAL A 23 1.20 -8.35 2.72
CA VAL A 23 0.38 -9.54 2.56
C VAL A 23 1.24 -10.80 2.61
N ARG A 24 0.61 -11.96 2.83
CA ARG A 24 1.30 -13.25 2.96
C ARG A 24 1.83 -13.78 1.63
N ASN A 25 1.18 -13.44 0.51
CA ASN A 25 1.51 -13.93 -0.84
C ASN A 25 0.80 -13.09 -1.91
N ALA A 26 1.09 -13.39 -3.19
CA ALA A 26 0.50 -12.70 -4.35
C ALA A 26 -1.02 -12.88 -4.47
N LYS A 27 -1.59 -14.00 -4.01
CA LYS A 27 -3.04 -14.22 -4.05
C LYS A 27 -3.77 -13.29 -3.07
N ALA A 28 -3.22 -13.13 -1.86
CA ALA A 28 -3.76 -12.20 -0.87
C ALA A 28 -3.63 -10.73 -1.36
N TYR A 29 -2.61 -10.41 -2.16
CA TYR A 29 -2.53 -9.11 -2.83
C TYR A 29 -3.68 -8.90 -3.83
N ASP A 30 -3.99 -9.90 -4.66
CA ASP A 30 -5.09 -9.81 -5.63
C ASP A 30 -6.45 -9.65 -4.94
N GLU A 31 -6.72 -10.44 -3.89
CA GLU A 31 -7.95 -10.31 -3.08
C GLU A 31 -8.07 -8.90 -2.47
N PHE A 32 -6.97 -8.36 -1.94
CA PHE A 32 -6.91 -6.99 -1.42
C PHE A 32 -7.18 -5.95 -2.53
N TYR A 33 -6.56 -6.13 -3.70
CA TYR A 33 -6.67 -5.22 -4.83
C TYR A 33 -8.10 -5.19 -5.39
N GLN A 34 -8.71 -6.37 -5.59
CA GLN A 34 -10.10 -6.50 -6.03
C GLN A 34 -11.07 -5.86 -5.03
N ALA A 35 -10.86 -6.07 -3.73
CA ALA A 35 -11.66 -5.42 -2.71
C ALA A 35 -11.43 -3.90 -2.65
N LEU A 36 -10.26 -3.39 -3.03
CA LEU A 36 -9.98 -1.95 -3.02
C LEU A 36 -10.68 -1.24 -4.19
N ILE A 37 -10.60 -1.80 -5.39
CA ILE A 37 -11.24 -1.21 -6.59
C ILE A 37 -12.77 -1.30 -6.55
N SER A 38 -13.34 -2.24 -5.79
CA SER A 38 -14.78 -2.38 -5.63
C SER A 38 -15.38 -1.35 -4.68
N GLU A 39 -14.62 -0.92 -3.67
CA GLU A 39 -15.06 0.04 -2.66
C GLU A 39 -14.75 1.49 -3.04
N VAL A 40 -13.70 1.73 -3.84
CA VAL A 40 -13.20 3.06 -4.15
C VAL A 40 -13.10 3.26 -5.66
N LYS A 41 -13.59 4.41 -6.16
CA LYS A 41 -13.36 4.81 -7.54
C LYS A 41 -11.92 5.30 -7.70
N ILE A 42 -11.10 4.50 -8.36
CA ILE A 42 -9.71 4.84 -8.64
C ILE A 42 -9.54 5.15 -10.12
N PHE A 43 -8.87 6.26 -10.44
CA PHE A 43 -8.58 6.65 -11.83
C PHE A 43 -7.41 5.87 -12.42
N ASN A 44 -6.31 5.78 -11.65
CA ASN A 44 -5.11 5.07 -12.06
C ASN A 44 -4.47 4.43 -10.83
N VAL A 45 -4.12 3.14 -10.92
CA VAL A 45 -3.34 2.46 -9.90
C VAL A 45 -2.01 2.05 -10.52
N THR A 46 -0.93 2.42 -9.83
CA THR A 46 0.39 1.82 -10.04
C THR A 46 0.77 1.03 -8.80
N ALA A 47 1.03 -0.26 -8.98
CA ALA A 47 1.45 -1.15 -7.92
C ALA A 47 2.90 -1.58 -8.14
N LEU A 48 3.74 -1.39 -7.12
CA LEU A 48 5.12 -1.83 -7.13
C LEU A 48 5.30 -2.89 -6.04
N LEU A 49 5.85 -4.04 -6.43
CA LEU A 49 6.16 -5.11 -5.49
C LEU A 49 7.59 -4.93 -4.98
N SER A 50 7.73 -4.73 -3.67
CA SER A 50 9.05 -4.68 -3.03
C SER A 50 9.67 -6.07 -3.02
N MET A 51 10.87 -6.20 -3.60
CA MET A 51 11.60 -7.47 -3.62
C MET A 51 12.35 -7.71 -2.29
N GLU A 52 12.89 -6.65 -1.69
CA GLU A 52 13.68 -6.71 -0.45
C GLU A 52 13.40 -5.47 0.42
N GLU A 53 13.24 -5.66 1.73
CA GLU A 53 13.13 -4.56 2.70
C GLU A 53 14.53 -4.29 3.29
N ILE A 54 15.22 -3.28 2.75
CA ILE A 54 16.59 -2.92 3.18
C ILE A 54 16.60 -2.36 4.61
N LYS A 55 15.59 -1.55 4.97
CA LYS A 55 15.48 -0.93 6.29
C LYS A 55 14.02 -0.63 6.61
N SER A 56 13.59 -0.98 7.81
CA SER A 56 12.27 -0.65 8.35
C SER A 56 12.41 -0.23 9.80
N THR A 57 12.21 1.06 10.07
CA THR A 57 12.26 1.61 11.42
C THR A 57 11.22 2.71 11.56
N GLN A 58 10.51 2.68 12.67
CA GLN A 58 9.62 3.76 13.09
C GLN A 58 10.32 4.72 14.08
N ARG A 59 11.56 4.42 14.47
CA ARG A 59 12.35 5.32 15.31
C ARG A 59 12.89 6.48 14.48
N LEU A 60 12.61 7.68 14.96
CA LEU A 60 13.33 8.88 14.57
C LEU A 60 14.66 8.89 15.31
N SER A 61 15.76 9.07 14.57
CA SER A 61 17.06 9.38 15.16
C SER A 61 17.01 10.83 15.61
N VAL A 62 16.67 11.02 16.88
CA VAL A 62 16.83 12.29 17.59
C VAL A 62 18.18 12.33 18.29
#